data_AF-A0A6L5QNK9-F1
#
_entry.id   AF-A0A6L5QNK9-F1
#
_cell.length_a   1.000
_cell.length_b   1.000
_cell.length_c   1.000
_cell.angle_alpha   90.00
_cell.angle_beta   90.00
_cell.angle_gamma   90.00
#
_symmetry.space_group_name_H-M   'P 1'
#
loop_
_entity.id
_entity.type
_entity.pdbx_description
1 polymer ?
#
loop_
_entity_poly.entity_id
_entity_poly.type
_entity_poly.pdbx_seq_one_letter_code
_entity_poly.pdbx_strand_id
1 'polypeptide(L)'
;MARFLMLMLLALAGQAPATTPQERTIASATSPHLAYRGGTPVTVQYARREGYANLGGENAALIARLKQQVQDCAGSNPAAKQVTDWPDHMWFTRHEDYAAANRRIEYVMTATYGVDIRDCTLLPGLVSSATLASAGRICKIDLLKKIATGDCERDGHANAPPGPRMTTSMDQLIKQMERNPAMAGVAAQMRAQQVLAAQRTGEKRVVMGAGCDVWRHKVPTIATPTMFCLSNGGSFIPAIAMEVGGMGGLVLEEDNPNGWRLHAVDVKIDTQVGNAVFAPYAGGGYTFEK
;
A
#
# COMPACT_ATOMS: atom_id res chain seq x y z
N MET A 1 -42.11 41.92 8.06
CA MET A 1 -41.83 40.57 7.53
C MET A 1 -40.31 40.37 7.41
N ALA A 2 -39.61 40.13 8.52
CA ALA A 2 -38.14 40.07 8.53
C ALA A 2 -37.60 39.27 9.73
N ARG A 3 -38.17 38.08 10.02
CA ARG A 3 -37.75 37.26 11.17
C ARG A 3 -37.63 35.75 10.91
N PHE A 4 -37.68 35.30 9.65
CA PHE A 4 -37.70 33.86 9.31
C PHE A 4 -36.51 33.36 8.47
N LEU A 5 -35.47 34.17 8.28
CA LEU A 5 -34.31 33.80 7.42
C LEU A 5 -33.00 33.53 8.17
N MET A 6 -33.02 33.49 9.51
CA MET A 6 -31.79 33.38 10.33
C MET A 6 -31.63 32.04 11.06
N LEU A 7 -32.42 31.02 10.70
CA LEU A 7 -32.39 29.68 11.32
C LEU A 7 -31.93 28.54 10.38
N MET A 8 -31.62 28.82 9.11
CA MET A 8 -31.11 27.81 8.16
C MET A 8 -29.61 27.90 7.85
N LEU A 9 -28.87 28.84 8.44
CA LEU A 9 -27.41 28.98 8.22
C LEU A 9 -26.53 28.27 9.27
N LEU A 10 -27.12 27.64 10.29
CA LEU A 10 -26.38 26.91 11.34
C LEU A 10 -26.31 25.39 11.15
N ALA A 11 -26.91 24.84 10.08
CA ALA A 11 -26.88 23.40 9.78
C ALA A 11 -25.74 22.96 8.83
N LEU A 12 -24.80 23.86 8.54
CA LEU A 12 -23.61 23.60 7.71
C LEU A 12 -22.31 23.63 8.53
N ALA A 13 -22.40 23.50 9.86
CA ALA A 13 -21.26 23.03 10.63
C ALA A 13 -20.98 21.60 10.16
N GLY A 14 -20.08 21.51 9.17
CA GLY A 14 -19.68 20.26 8.56
C GLY A 14 -19.42 19.24 9.65
N GLN A 15 -20.04 18.08 9.53
CA GLN A 15 -19.60 16.91 10.29
C GLN A 15 -18.12 16.78 9.99
N ALA A 16 -17.27 17.22 10.93
CA ALA A 16 -15.87 16.91 10.87
C ALA A 16 -15.83 15.38 10.73
N PRO A 17 -15.18 14.85 9.69
CA PRO A 17 -15.10 13.41 9.53
C PRO A 17 -14.64 12.82 10.85
N ALA A 18 -15.32 11.75 11.28
CA ALA A 18 -15.01 11.04 12.51
C ALA A 18 -13.72 10.25 12.25
N THR A 19 -12.62 10.98 12.19
CA THR A 19 -11.28 10.42 12.03
C THR A 19 -10.75 10.24 13.44
N THR A 20 -10.21 9.07 13.78
CA THR A 20 -9.61 8.89 15.10
C THR A 20 -8.29 9.67 15.22
N PRO A 21 -7.80 9.93 16.45
CA PRO A 21 -6.44 10.42 16.64
C PRO A 21 -5.37 9.55 15.96
N GLN A 22 -5.58 8.23 15.87
CA GLN A 22 -4.64 7.30 15.26
C GLN A 22 -4.62 7.43 13.73
N GLU A 23 -5.78 7.52 13.08
CA GLU A 23 -5.87 7.81 11.64
C GLU A 23 -5.19 9.13 11.29
N ARG A 24 -5.44 10.18 12.09
CA ARG A 24 -4.75 11.47 11.94
C ARG A 24 -3.24 11.33 12.08
N THR A 25 -2.77 10.57 13.07
CA THR A 25 -1.33 10.36 13.31
C THR A 25 -0.66 9.67 12.12
N ILE A 26 -1.30 8.65 11.54
CA ILE A 26 -0.78 7.96 10.36
C ILE A 26 -0.78 8.90 9.14
N ALA A 27 -1.89 9.60 8.88
CA ALA A 27 -2.00 10.53 7.76
C ALA A 27 -0.98 11.68 7.86
N SER A 28 -0.73 12.20 9.06
CA SER A 28 0.21 13.29 9.30
C SER A 28 1.66 12.84 9.54
N ALA A 29 1.95 11.54 9.55
CA ALA A 29 3.31 11.06 9.78
C ALA A 29 4.28 11.67 8.75
N THR A 30 5.50 11.99 9.18
CA THR A 30 6.49 12.56 8.27
C THR A 30 6.97 11.49 7.29
N SER A 31 6.94 11.78 5.99
CA SER A 31 7.45 10.87 4.96
C SER A 31 8.94 10.57 5.16
N PRO A 32 9.41 9.31 5.03
CA PRO A 32 10.82 8.96 5.24
C PRO A 32 11.83 9.80 4.45
N HIS A 33 11.55 10.20 3.21
CA HIS A 33 12.46 11.07 2.46
C HIS A 33 12.67 12.46 3.06
N LEU A 34 11.72 12.96 3.84
CA LEU A 34 11.86 14.25 4.53
C LEU A 34 12.67 14.10 5.83
N ALA A 35 12.46 13.00 6.54
CA ALA A 35 13.07 12.73 7.85
C ALA A 35 14.48 12.12 7.78
N TYR A 36 14.74 11.26 6.79
CA TYR A 36 16.02 10.54 6.64
C TYR A 36 16.87 11.17 5.54
N ARG A 37 17.46 12.32 5.85
CA ARG A 37 18.48 12.98 5.00
C ARG A 37 19.86 12.42 5.36
N GLY A 38 20.41 11.56 4.50
CA GLY A 38 21.74 10.99 4.71
C GLY A 38 22.08 9.86 3.73
N GLY A 39 23.38 9.59 3.59
CA GLY A 39 23.90 8.66 2.59
C GLY A 39 23.97 9.26 1.19
N THR A 40 24.52 8.49 0.25
CA THR A 40 24.64 8.90 -1.16
C THR A 40 23.25 9.21 -1.75
N PRO A 41 23.08 10.32 -2.50
CA PRO A 41 21.85 10.59 -3.21
C PRO A 41 21.48 9.46 -4.19
N VAL A 42 20.19 9.13 -4.26
CA VAL A 42 19.62 8.13 -5.16
C VAL A 42 18.39 8.73 -5.83
N THR A 43 18.32 8.61 -7.15
CA THR A 43 17.11 8.93 -7.91
C THR A 43 16.03 7.88 -7.64
N VAL A 44 14.86 8.32 -7.20
CA VAL A 44 13.71 7.46 -6.93
C VAL A 44 12.43 7.99 -7.59
N GLN A 45 11.53 7.08 -7.90
CA GLN A 45 10.11 7.36 -8.05
C GLN A 45 9.44 7.13 -6.70
N TYR A 46 8.68 8.11 -6.24
CA TYR A 46 8.02 8.10 -4.94
C TYR A 46 6.52 8.31 -5.06
N ALA A 47 5.75 7.53 -4.29
CA ALA A 47 4.33 7.74 -4.11
C ALA A 47 3.96 7.50 -2.64
N ARG A 48 3.23 8.45 -2.06
CA ARG A 48 2.47 8.25 -0.84
C ARG A 48 1.04 7.95 -1.22
N ARG A 49 0.54 6.79 -0.84
CA ARG A 49 -0.84 6.36 -1.03
C ARG A 49 -1.53 6.19 0.30
N GLU A 50 -2.79 6.61 0.38
CA GLU A 50 -3.60 6.51 1.58
C GLU A 50 -4.98 5.93 1.23
N GLY A 51 -5.58 5.24 2.19
CA GLY A 51 -6.92 4.69 2.05
C GLY A 51 -7.16 3.53 3.01
N TYR A 52 -7.76 2.44 2.53
CA TYR A 52 -8.13 1.31 3.37
C TYR A 52 -7.84 -0.03 2.71
N ALA A 53 -7.53 -1.02 3.55
CA ALA A 53 -7.18 -2.38 3.16
C ALA A 53 -8.06 -3.41 3.89
N ASN A 54 -9.33 -3.48 3.49
CA ASN A 54 -10.29 -4.44 4.01
C ASN A 54 -10.20 -5.75 3.21
N LEU A 55 -9.95 -6.85 3.88
CA LEU A 55 -9.81 -8.18 3.27
C LEU A 55 -11.19 -8.79 2.92
N GLY A 56 -11.90 -8.18 1.97
CA GLY A 56 -13.15 -8.74 1.40
C GLY A 56 -14.45 -8.32 2.09
N GLY A 57 -14.42 -7.32 2.97
CA GLY A 57 -15.60 -6.76 3.64
C GLY A 57 -15.82 -5.28 3.31
N GLU A 58 -17.07 -4.88 3.08
CA GLU A 58 -17.42 -3.47 2.93
C GLU A 58 -17.13 -2.70 4.24
N ASN A 59 -16.41 -1.58 4.12
CA ASN A 59 -15.97 -0.79 5.28
C ASN A 59 -17.14 -0.42 6.22
N ALA A 60 -18.27 0.00 5.66
CA ALA A 60 -19.45 0.39 6.42
C ALA A 60 -19.99 -0.76 7.29
N ALA A 61 -20.03 -1.99 6.76
CA ALA A 61 -20.47 -3.17 7.50
C ALA A 61 -19.51 -3.53 8.64
N LEU A 62 -18.21 -3.34 8.42
CA LEU A 62 -17.18 -3.59 9.43
C LEU A 62 -17.26 -2.57 10.58
N ILE A 63 -17.42 -1.29 10.26
CA ILE A 63 -17.63 -0.23 11.25
C ILE A 63 -18.95 -0.44 12.01
N ALA A 64 -20.02 -0.83 11.33
CA ALA A 64 -21.29 -1.15 11.98
C ALA A 64 -21.14 -2.34 12.96
N ARG A 65 -20.39 -3.38 12.57
CA ARG A 65 -20.08 -4.51 13.45
C ARG A 65 -19.26 -4.07 14.67
N LEU A 66 -18.25 -3.22 14.49
CA LEU A 66 -17.46 -2.68 15.60
C LEU A 66 -18.34 -1.87 16.57
N LYS A 67 -19.26 -1.05 16.04
CA LYS A 67 -20.25 -0.32 16.86
C LYS A 67 -21.14 -1.27 17.67
N GLN A 68 -21.63 -2.33 17.04
CA GLN A 68 -22.42 -3.34 17.73
C GLN A 68 -21.62 -4.03 18.84
N GLN A 69 -20.36 -4.41 18.59
CA GLN A 69 -19.51 -5.03 19.60
C GLN A 69 -19.28 -4.14 20.83
N VAL A 70 -19.12 -2.83 20.64
CA VAL A 70 -19.04 -1.86 21.75
C VAL A 70 -20.36 -1.80 22.51
N GLN A 71 -21.50 -1.76 21.82
CA GLN A 71 -22.82 -1.73 22.44
C GLN A 71 -23.09 -3.00 23.27
N ASP A 72 -22.76 -4.16 22.73
CA ASP A 72 -22.92 -5.45 23.40
C ASP A 72 -22.04 -5.52 24.67
N CYS A 73 -20.79 -5.05 24.58
CA CYS A 73 -19.90 -4.93 25.73
C CYS A 73 -20.50 -3.99 26.79
N ALA A 74 -20.93 -2.79 26.38
CA ALA A 74 -21.43 -1.77 27.29
C ALA A 74 -22.73 -2.21 27.99
N GLY A 75 -23.58 -3.00 27.33
CA GLY A 75 -24.82 -3.52 27.91
C GLY A 75 -24.62 -4.45 29.12
N SER A 76 -23.43 -5.02 29.27
CA SER A 76 -23.09 -5.93 30.37
C SER A 76 -21.95 -5.45 31.28
N ASN A 77 -21.35 -4.29 30.98
CA ASN A 77 -20.17 -3.78 31.68
C ASN A 77 -20.47 -2.45 32.40
N PRO A 78 -20.53 -2.40 33.75
CA PRO A 78 -20.76 -1.17 34.49
C PRO A 78 -19.59 -0.16 34.42
N ALA A 79 -18.39 -0.60 34.01
CA ALA A 79 -17.23 0.27 33.79
C ALA A 79 -17.16 0.81 32.36
N ALA A 80 -18.18 0.57 31.54
CA ALA A 80 -18.21 1.00 30.15
C ALA A 80 -18.10 2.53 30.04
N LYS A 81 -17.23 2.98 29.13
CA LYS A 81 -17.08 4.38 28.77
C LYS A 81 -17.67 4.63 27.39
N GLN A 82 -18.13 5.85 27.18
CA GLN A 82 -18.64 6.27 25.88
C GLN A 82 -17.51 6.40 24.85
N VAL A 83 -17.71 5.83 23.66
CA VAL A 83 -16.86 6.07 22.49
C VAL A 83 -17.38 7.31 21.76
N THR A 84 -16.56 8.37 21.73
CA THR A 84 -16.88 9.64 21.06
C THR A 84 -16.27 9.73 19.67
N ASP A 85 -15.11 9.11 19.46
CA ASP A 85 -14.39 9.10 18.19
C ASP A 85 -14.48 7.70 17.58
N TRP A 86 -15.27 7.57 16.53
CA TRP A 86 -15.32 6.36 15.71
C TRP A 86 -14.30 6.47 14.58
N PRO A 87 -13.77 5.35 14.07
CA PRO A 87 -12.92 5.39 12.88
C PRO A 87 -13.74 5.53 11.61
N ASP A 88 -13.15 6.23 10.65
CA ASP A 88 -13.67 6.31 9.29
C ASP A 88 -13.46 4.96 8.58
N HIS A 89 -12.34 4.27 8.86
CA HIS A 89 -12.01 2.98 8.27
C HIS A 89 -11.60 1.94 9.32
N MET A 90 -12.05 0.70 9.13
CA MET A 90 -11.65 -0.41 10.01
C MET A 90 -10.14 -0.71 9.90
N TRP A 91 -9.58 -0.54 8.69
CA TRP A 91 -8.17 -0.72 8.38
C TRP A 91 -7.66 0.46 7.56
N PHE A 92 -7.52 1.63 8.20
CA PHE A 92 -6.88 2.77 7.56
C PHE A 92 -5.40 2.46 7.35
N THR A 93 -4.90 2.68 6.14
CA THR A 93 -3.50 2.41 5.81
C THR A 93 -2.89 3.52 4.97
N ARG A 94 -1.59 3.71 5.18
CA ARG A 94 -0.71 4.59 4.41
C ARG A 94 0.45 3.76 3.90
N HIS A 95 0.66 3.83 2.59
CA HIS A 95 1.77 3.21 1.90
C HIS A 95 2.70 4.29 1.37
N GLU A 96 4.00 4.14 1.60
CA GLU A 96 5.01 4.98 0.98
C GLU A 96 6.00 4.12 0.23
N ASP A 97 6.05 4.34 -1.06
CA ASP A 97 6.78 3.48 -1.97
C ASP A 97 7.92 4.27 -2.61
N TYR A 98 9.13 3.75 -2.46
CA TYR A 98 10.35 4.31 -3.03
C TYR A 98 10.93 3.29 -4.00
N ALA A 99 10.83 3.59 -5.28
CA ALA A 99 11.34 2.75 -6.35
C ALA A 99 12.59 3.38 -6.96
N ALA A 100 13.72 2.68 -6.87
CA ALA A 100 14.94 2.98 -7.62
C ALA A 100 15.10 2.02 -8.80
N ALA A 101 16.11 2.24 -9.64
CA ALA A 101 16.37 1.41 -10.81
C ALA A 101 16.63 -0.08 -10.48
N ASN A 102 17.16 -0.39 -9.29
CA ASN A 102 17.61 -1.74 -8.92
C ASN A 102 16.96 -2.33 -7.66
N ARG A 103 16.12 -1.57 -6.96
CA ARG A 103 15.50 -1.96 -5.68
C ARG A 103 14.28 -1.09 -5.39
N ARG A 104 13.44 -1.57 -4.47
CA ARG A 104 12.22 -0.88 -4.02
C ARG A 104 12.08 -1.08 -2.53
N ILE A 105 11.66 -0.06 -1.81
CA ILE A 105 11.21 -0.20 -0.42
C ILE A 105 9.80 0.35 -0.28
N GLU A 106 8.90 -0.46 0.28
CA GLU A 106 7.55 -0.05 0.63
C GLU A 106 7.45 0.04 2.15
N TYR A 107 7.06 1.21 2.65
CA TYR A 107 6.69 1.44 4.04
C TYR A 107 5.17 1.36 4.17
N VAL A 108 4.70 0.65 5.18
CA VAL A 108 3.27 0.48 5.45
C VAL A 108 2.99 0.87 6.90
N MET A 109 2.03 1.77 7.09
CA MET A 109 1.49 2.13 8.40
C MET A 109 -0.01 1.89 8.39
N THR A 110 -0.51 1.07 9.31
CA THR A 110 -1.93 0.68 9.36
C THR A 110 -2.48 0.85 10.77
N ALA A 111 -3.63 1.50 10.89
CA ALA A 111 -4.43 1.51 12.11
C ALA A 111 -5.56 0.48 11.98
N THR A 112 -5.76 -0.30 13.03
CA THR A 112 -6.87 -1.24 13.18
C THR A 112 -7.57 -0.99 14.51
N TYR A 113 -8.80 -1.47 14.66
CA TYR A 113 -9.58 -1.23 15.87
C TYR A 113 -10.21 -2.51 16.39
N GLY A 114 -10.08 -2.74 17.69
CA GLY A 114 -10.85 -3.73 18.44
C GLY A 114 -11.62 -3.07 19.57
N VAL A 115 -12.34 -3.88 20.36
CA VAL A 115 -13.00 -3.42 21.59
C VAL A 115 -12.14 -3.80 22.78
N ASP A 116 -11.81 -2.84 23.65
CA ASP A 116 -11.24 -3.13 24.96
C ASP A 116 -12.33 -3.65 25.88
N ILE A 117 -12.28 -4.92 26.26
CA ILE A 117 -13.31 -5.56 27.08
C ILE A 117 -13.41 -4.98 28.49
N ARG A 118 -12.41 -4.23 28.96
CA ARG A 118 -12.37 -3.70 30.33
C ARG A 118 -13.30 -2.51 30.51
N ASP A 119 -13.35 -1.62 29.52
CA ASP A 119 -14.16 -0.39 29.55
C ASP A 119 -14.95 -0.13 28.27
N CYS A 120 -15.01 -1.12 27.37
CA CYS A 120 -15.75 -1.10 26.10
C CYS A 120 -15.34 0.03 25.14
N THR A 121 -14.19 0.66 25.36
CA THR A 121 -13.64 1.65 24.42
C THR A 121 -12.98 0.98 23.22
N LEU A 122 -12.58 1.78 22.23
CA LEU A 122 -11.81 1.28 21.09
C LEU A 122 -10.35 1.05 21.50
N LEU A 123 -9.86 -0.15 21.23
CA LEU A 123 -8.46 -0.52 21.35
C LEU A 123 -7.78 -0.41 19.98
N PRO A 124 -6.95 0.62 19.73
CA PRO A 124 -6.26 0.74 18.46
C PRO A 124 -5.10 -0.26 18.36
N GLY A 125 -5.04 -1.00 17.27
CA GLY A 125 -3.84 -1.70 16.81
C GLY A 125 -3.07 -0.82 15.85
N LEU A 126 -1.74 -0.75 16.00
CA LEU A 126 -0.86 -0.10 15.05
C LEU A 126 0.08 -1.15 14.44
N VAL A 127 0.15 -1.16 13.12
CA VAL A 127 1.18 -1.87 12.37
C VAL A 127 2.04 -0.83 11.68
N SER A 128 3.36 -0.96 11.79
CA SER A 128 4.31 -0.16 11.03
C SER A 128 5.43 -1.08 10.55
N SER A 129 5.56 -1.23 9.24
CA SER A 129 6.53 -2.13 8.62
C SER A 129 7.18 -1.51 7.39
N ALA A 130 8.30 -2.09 6.96
CA ALA A 130 8.89 -1.82 5.66
C ALA A 130 9.33 -3.12 4.99
N THR A 131 9.21 -3.18 3.66
CA THR A 131 9.75 -4.28 2.87
C THR A 131 10.68 -3.73 1.81
N LEU A 132 11.97 -4.02 1.95
CA LEU A 132 12.98 -3.78 0.93
C LEU A 132 13.08 -5.02 0.05
N ALA A 133 12.98 -4.82 -1.26
CA ALA A 133 13.22 -5.86 -2.24
C ALA A 133 14.24 -5.38 -3.28
N SER A 134 15.07 -6.31 -3.73
CA SER A 134 15.94 -6.19 -4.92
C SER A 134 16.04 -7.56 -5.60
N ALA A 135 16.80 -7.67 -6.70
CA ALA A 135 16.89 -8.91 -7.47
C ALA A 135 17.23 -10.14 -6.58
N GLY A 136 16.23 -11.01 -6.37
CA GLY A 136 16.35 -12.23 -5.56
C GLY A 136 16.53 -12.04 -4.06
N ARG A 137 16.40 -10.82 -3.53
CA ARG A 137 16.67 -10.50 -2.11
C ARG A 137 15.52 -9.72 -1.50
N ILE A 138 15.09 -10.13 -0.31
CA ILE A 138 14.00 -9.49 0.43
C ILE A 138 14.43 -9.28 1.88
N CYS A 139 14.25 -8.05 2.37
CA CYS A 139 14.37 -7.71 3.77
C CYS A 139 13.01 -7.18 4.27
N LYS A 140 12.45 -7.85 5.27
CA LYS A 140 11.21 -7.47 5.94
C LYS A 140 11.54 -6.81 7.27
N ILE A 141 10.88 -5.71 7.58
CA ILE A 141 11.21 -4.88 8.74
C ILE A 141 9.94 -4.58 9.51
N ASP A 142 9.88 -4.97 10.78
CA ASP A 142 8.89 -4.48 11.74
C ASP A 142 9.47 -3.23 12.40
N LEU A 143 8.91 -2.06 12.06
CA LEU A 143 9.42 -0.77 12.53
C LEU A 143 9.05 -0.50 13.99
N LEU A 144 8.01 -1.16 14.52
CA LEU A 144 7.59 -1.01 15.92
C LEU A 144 8.43 -1.89 16.83
N LYS A 145 8.57 -3.17 16.49
CA LYS A 145 9.38 -4.13 17.25
C LYS A 145 10.87 -3.97 16.99
N LYS A 146 11.24 -3.21 15.96
CA LYS A 146 12.59 -3.05 15.45
C LYS A 146 13.24 -4.40 15.16
N ILE A 147 12.56 -5.21 14.38
CA ILE A 147 13.04 -6.51 13.92
C ILE A 147 13.23 -6.44 12.41
N ALA A 148 14.37 -6.89 11.91
CA ALA A 148 14.66 -7.00 10.49
C ALA A 148 14.96 -8.46 10.16
N THR A 149 14.27 -9.01 9.16
CA THR A 149 14.36 -10.43 8.79
C THR A 149 14.68 -10.59 7.31
N GLY A 150 15.57 -11.54 6.97
CA GLY A 150 16.01 -11.82 5.60
C GLY A 150 17.29 -11.06 5.22
N ASP A 151 17.40 -10.65 3.95
CA ASP A 151 18.62 -10.07 3.40
C ASP A 151 18.75 -8.57 3.73
N CYS A 152 18.93 -8.21 5.01
CA CYS A 152 18.95 -6.82 5.47
C CYS A 152 20.37 -6.21 5.47
N GLU A 153 20.98 -6.07 4.29
CA GLU A 153 22.33 -5.48 4.14
C GLU A 153 22.37 -4.01 4.58
N ARG A 154 23.48 -3.59 5.19
CA ARG A 154 23.64 -2.23 5.74
C ARG A 154 23.51 -1.12 4.70
N ASP A 155 23.83 -1.40 3.43
CA ASP A 155 23.75 -0.43 2.34
C ASP A 155 22.34 -0.34 1.70
N GLY A 156 21.37 -1.11 2.20
CA GLY A 156 20.01 -1.15 1.66
C GLY A 156 19.97 -1.68 0.23
N HIS A 157 20.83 -2.63 -0.12
CA HIS A 157 20.95 -3.21 -1.45
C HIS A 157 21.42 -2.20 -2.52
N ALA A 158 22.24 -1.21 -2.16
CA ALA A 158 22.70 -0.18 -3.09
C ALA A 158 23.38 -0.76 -4.33
N ASN A 159 24.10 -1.85 -4.15
CA ASN A 159 24.85 -2.53 -5.19
C ASN A 159 24.07 -3.68 -5.85
N ALA A 160 22.75 -3.79 -5.63
CA ALA A 160 21.92 -4.78 -6.30
C ALA A 160 22.07 -4.65 -7.83
N PRO A 161 22.18 -5.77 -8.56
CA PRO A 161 22.07 -5.71 -10.01
C PRO A 161 20.67 -5.19 -10.38
N PRO A 162 20.53 -4.42 -11.46
CA PRO A 162 19.21 -4.07 -11.97
C PRO A 162 18.45 -5.35 -12.32
N GLY A 163 17.14 -5.33 -12.12
CA GLY A 163 16.29 -6.46 -12.48
C GLY A 163 16.43 -6.82 -13.96
N PRO A 164 16.28 -8.11 -14.32
CA PRO A 164 16.38 -8.55 -15.70
C PRO A 164 15.32 -7.82 -16.54
N ARG A 165 15.73 -7.08 -17.58
CA ARG A 165 14.79 -6.54 -18.56
C ARG A 165 14.19 -7.71 -19.34
N MET A 166 12.87 -7.89 -19.29
CA MET A 166 12.20 -8.84 -20.19
C MET A 166 12.33 -8.29 -21.61
N THR A 167 13.25 -8.87 -22.38
CA THR A 167 13.45 -8.54 -23.80
C THR A 167 12.44 -9.25 -24.69
N THR A 168 11.79 -10.29 -24.18
CA THR A 168 10.83 -11.13 -24.90
C THR A 168 9.49 -11.05 -24.19
N SER A 169 8.42 -10.76 -24.93
CA SER A 169 7.08 -10.78 -24.35
C SER A 169 6.73 -12.20 -23.87
N MET A 170 5.95 -12.30 -22.80
CA MET A 170 5.53 -13.60 -22.28
C MET A 170 4.83 -14.47 -23.33
N ASP A 171 4.06 -13.85 -24.22
CA ASP A 171 3.41 -14.55 -25.34
C ASP A 171 4.41 -15.14 -26.33
N GLN A 172 5.50 -14.43 -26.62
CA GLN A 172 6.56 -14.94 -27.49
C GLN A 172 7.30 -16.09 -26.82
N LEU A 173 7.56 -16.00 -25.52
CA LEU A 173 8.20 -17.08 -24.75
C LEU A 173 7.32 -18.33 -24.76
N ILE A 174 6.01 -18.20 -24.49
CA ILE A 174 5.08 -19.33 -24.51
C ILE A 174 5.01 -19.92 -25.92
N LYS A 175 4.86 -19.10 -26.96
CA LYS A 175 4.87 -19.58 -28.36
C LYS A 175 6.15 -20.33 -28.71
N GLN A 176 7.30 -19.93 -28.14
CA GLN A 176 8.57 -20.63 -28.34
C GLN A 176 8.58 -21.98 -27.60
N MET A 177 8.03 -22.04 -26.38
CA MET A 177 7.91 -23.28 -25.61
C MET A 177 6.93 -24.26 -26.26
N GLU A 178 5.84 -23.77 -26.85
CA GLU A 178 4.87 -24.60 -27.60
C GLU A 178 5.47 -25.25 -28.83
N ARG A 179 6.53 -24.66 -29.41
CA ARG A 179 7.26 -25.26 -30.53
C ARG A 179 8.17 -26.42 -30.11
N ASN A 180 8.38 -26.63 -28.80
CA ASN A 180 9.15 -27.75 -28.26
C ASN A 180 8.20 -28.77 -27.58
N PRO A 181 8.05 -29.99 -28.11
CA PRO A 181 7.16 -31.02 -27.55
C PRO A 181 7.46 -31.35 -26.08
N ALA A 182 8.72 -31.27 -25.65
CA ALA A 182 9.11 -31.52 -24.26
C ALA A 182 8.64 -30.42 -23.28
N MET A 183 8.31 -29.23 -23.79
CA MET A 183 7.88 -28.07 -23.01
C MET A 183 6.39 -27.76 -23.18
N ALA A 184 5.65 -28.54 -23.98
CA ALA A 184 4.24 -28.29 -24.29
C ALA A 184 3.36 -28.26 -23.03
N GLY A 185 3.62 -29.15 -22.05
CA GLY A 185 2.90 -29.15 -20.77
C GLY A 185 3.17 -27.90 -19.93
N VAL A 186 4.42 -27.43 -19.90
CA VAL A 186 4.80 -26.20 -19.19
C VAL A 186 4.18 -24.98 -19.88
N ALA A 187 4.20 -24.94 -21.21
CA ALA A 187 3.59 -23.87 -21.99
C ALA A 187 2.07 -23.77 -21.75
N ALA A 188 1.37 -24.90 -21.71
CA ALA A 188 -0.06 -24.94 -21.40
C ALA A 188 -0.36 -24.42 -19.98
N GLN A 189 0.47 -24.80 -19.00
CA GLN A 189 0.35 -24.30 -17.63
C GLN A 189 0.60 -22.79 -17.55
N MET A 190 1.61 -22.26 -18.26
CA MET A 190 1.89 -20.83 -18.31
C MET A 190 0.77 -20.05 -18.99
N ARG A 191 0.16 -20.60 -20.06
CA ARG A 191 -1.03 -20.01 -20.70
C ARG A 191 -2.22 -19.95 -19.76
N ALA A 192 -2.45 -21.01 -18.97
CA ALA A 192 -3.50 -21.02 -17.97
C ALA A 192 -3.27 -19.95 -16.88
N GLN A 193 -2.01 -19.72 -16.50
CA GLN A 193 -1.62 -18.66 -15.56
C GLN A 193 -1.70 -17.25 -16.17
N GLN A 194 -1.51 -17.09 -17.48
CA GLN A 194 -1.66 -15.79 -18.15
C GLN A 194 -3.07 -15.21 -18.07
N VAL A 195 -4.11 -16.04 -17.95
CA VAL A 195 -5.48 -15.57 -17.73
C VAL A 195 -5.61 -14.80 -16.40
N LEU A 196 -4.71 -15.08 -15.46
CA LEU A 196 -4.61 -14.39 -14.18
C LEU A 196 -3.60 -13.22 -14.22
N ALA A 197 -2.87 -13.03 -15.32
CA ALA A 197 -1.92 -11.93 -15.42
C ALA A 197 -2.63 -10.58 -15.47
N ALA A 198 -1.96 -9.53 -15.00
CA ALA A 198 -2.44 -8.16 -15.13
C ALA A 198 -2.48 -7.75 -16.61
N GLN A 199 -3.56 -7.11 -17.02
CA GLN A 199 -3.81 -6.67 -18.39
C GLN A 199 -3.91 -5.14 -18.45
N ARG A 200 -3.16 -4.51 -19.36
CA ARG A 200 -3.36 -3.10 -19.70
C ARG A 200 -4.75 -2.91 -20.29
N THR A 201 -5.49 -1.93 -19.79
CA THR A 201 -6.83 -1.60 -20.31
C THR A 201 -6.79 -0.68 -21.53
N GLY A 202 -5.67 0.01 -21.75
CA GLY A 202 -5.53 1.09 -22.74
C GLY A 202 -5.94 2.47 -22.20
N GLU A 203 -6.60 2.52 -21.04
CA GLU A 203 -6.93 3.77 -20.37
C GLU A 203 -5.67 4.40 -19.75
N LYS A 204 -5.58 5.73 -19.87
CA LYS A 204 -4.52 6.55 -19.28
C LYS A 204 -5.14 7.60 -18.36
N ARG A 205 -4.49 7.88 -17.23
CA ARG A 205 -4.92 8.89 -16.26
C ARG A 205 -3.74 9.76 -15.83
N VAL A 206 -4.06 10.85 -15.14
CA VAL A 206 -3.09 11.69 -14.44
C VAL A 206 -3.46 11.71 -12.97
N VAL A 207 -2.53 11.31 -12.11
CA VAL A 207 -2.70 11.24 -10.65
C VAL A 207 -1.60 12.07 -10.01
N MET A 208 -1.99 13.09 -9.24
CA MET A 208 -1.05 14.03 -8.59
C MET A 208 0.00 14.61 -9.56
N GLY A 209 -0.39 14.86 -10.81
CA GLY A 209 0.48 15.41 -11.86
C GLY A 209 1.36 14.38 -12.59
N ALA A 210 1.36 13.11 -12.16
CA ALA A 210 2.05 12.02 -12.86
C ALA A 210 1.11 11.26 -13.79
N GLY A 211 1.55 10.95 -15.00
CA GLY A 211 0.81 10.07 -15.91
C GLY A 211 0.86 8.61 -15.45
N CYS A 212 -0.25 7.88 -15.61
CA CYS A 212 -0.30 6.45 -15.36
C CYS A 212 -1.16 5.70 -16.40
N ASP A 213 -0.78 4.45 -16.63
CA ASP A 213 -1.55 3.49 -17.41
C ASP A 213 -2.42 2.66 -16.46
N VAL A 214 -3.68 2.44 -16.83
CA VAL A 214 -4.61 1.65 -16.01
C VAL A 214 -4.51 0.17 -16.38
N TRP A 215 -4.25 -0.65 -15.38
CA TRP A 215 -4.16 -2.09 -15.46
C TRP A 215 -5.30 -2.75 -14.69
N ARG A 216 -5.70 -3.92 -15.16
CA ARG A 216 -6.70 -4.77 -14.53
C ARG A 216 -6.04 -6.10 -14.18
N HIS A 217 -6.16 -6.52 -12.93
CA HIS A 217 -5.63 -7.80 -12.46
C HIS A 217 -6.75 -8.64 -11.84
N LYS A 218 -6.89 -9.88 -12.29
CA LYS A 218 -7.86 -10.81 -11.73
C LYS A 218 -7.20 -11.64 -10.63
N VAL A 219 -7.46 -11.29 -9.38
CA VAL A 219 -7.06 -12.11 -8.24
C VAL A 219 -8.05 -13.27 -8.11
N PRO A 220 -7.60 -14.55 -8.08
CA PRO A 220 -8.51 -15.70 -8.09
C PRO A 220 -9.55 -15.72 -6.97
N THR A 221 -9.20 -15.17 -5.80
CA THR A 221 -10.03 -15.15 -4.60
C THR A 221 -10.98 -13.96 -4.55
N ILE A 222 -10.93 -13.03 -5.51
CA ILE A 222 -11.76 -11.83 -5.53
C ILE A 222 -12.58 -11.81 -6.82
N ALA A 223 -13.92 -11.76 -6.67
CA ALA A 223 -14.85 -11.81 -7.80
C ALA A 223 -14.64 -10.62 -8.77
N THR A 224 -14.34 -9.45 -8.22
CA THR A 224 -14.11 -8.23 -9.00
C THR A 224 -12.61 -8.02 -9.24
N PRO A 225 -12.18 -7.73 -10.48
CA PRO A 225 -10.79 -7.42 -10.76
C PRO A 225 -10.30 -6.21 -9.96
N THR A 226 -9.05 -6.26 -9.49
CA THR A 226 -8.37 -5.09 -8.95
C THR A 226 -7.89 -4.22 -10.11
N MET A 227 -8.10 -2.92 -9.99
CA MET A 227 -7.59 -1.91 -10.90
C MET A 227 -6.36 -1.26 -10.31
N PHE A 228 -5.32 -1.08 -11.11
CA PHE A 228 -4.09 -0.38 -10.72
C PHE A 228 -3.84 0.77 -11.69
N CYS A 229 -3.45 1.94 -11.19
CA CYS A 229 -2.84 2.97 -12.03
C CYS A 229 -1.33 2.98 -11.80
N LEU A 230 -0.57 2.54 -12.80
CA LEU A 230 0.89 2.43 -12.73
C LEU A 230 1.54 3.57 -13.50
N SER A 231 2.49 4.27 -12.90
CA SER A 231 3.18 5.39 -13.52
C SER A 231 3.79 5.00 -14.87
N ASN A 232 3.59 5.83 -15.90
CA ASN A 232 4.11 5.58 -17.24
C ASN A 232 5.26 6.53 -17.65
N GLY A 233 5.82 7.27 -16.69
CA GLY A 233 6.95 8.18 -16.87
C GLY A 233 8.09 7.90 -15.90
N GLY A 234 9.14 8.73 -16.01
CA GLY A 234 10.36 8.68 -15.20
C GLY A 234 11.59 8.18 -15.95
N SER A 235 12.75 8.36 -15.33
CA SER A 235 14.07 8.06 -15.90
C SER A 235 14.41 6.57 -15.97
N PHE A 236 13.62 5.72 -15.31
CA PHE A 236 13.76 4.26 -15.34
C PHE A 236 12.42 3.56 -15.12
N ILE A 237 12.36 2.27 -15.46
CA ILE A 237 11.27 1.37 -15.06
C ILE A 237 11.76 0.65 -13.78
N PRO A 238 11.02 0.71 -12.66
CA PRO A 238 11.41 0.03 -11.43
C PRO A 238 11.62 -1.49 -11.64
N ALA A 239 12.73 -2.03 -11.14
CA ALA A 239 13.12 -3.44 -11.35
C ALA A 239 12.08 -4.48 -10.86
N ILE A 240 11.36 -4.17 -9.77
CA ILE A 240 10.41 -5.11 -9.12
C ILE A 240 8.98 -4.98 -9.65
N ALA A 241 8.76 -4.03 -10.56
CA ALA A 241 7.55 -3.97 -11.37
C ALA A 241 7.34 -5.25 -12.22
N MET A 242 8.36 -6.11 -12.29
CA MET A 242 8.37 -7.32 -13.09
C MET A 242 8.02 -8.60 -12.32
N GLU A 243 8.14 -8.63 -10.99
CA GLU A 243 7.90 -9.84 -10.18
C GLU A 243 6.42 -10.02 -9.81
N VAL A 244 5.64 -8.93 -9.74
CA VAL A 244 4.18 -8.98 -9.54
C VAL A 244 3.48 -8.92 -10.90
N GLY A 245 3.68 -9.96 -11.72
CA GLY A 245 2.94 -10.16 -12.97
C GLY A 245 3.27 -9.19 -14.11
N GLY A 246 4.48 -8.60 -14.15
CA GLY A 246 4.91 -7.74 -15.26
C GLY A 246 4.28 -6.33 -15.28
N MET A 247 3.68 -5.91 -14.17
CA MET A 247 3.10 -4.58 -13.96
C MET A 247 4.19 -3.51 -13.82
N GLY A 248 4.66 -2.97 -14.95
CA GLY A 248 5.66 -1.91 -15.01
C GLY A 248 5.24 -0.60 -14.33
N GLY A 249 6.15 0.07 -13.61
CA GLY A 249 5.95 1.40 -13.03
C GLY A 249 5.69 1.40 -11.51
N LEU A 250 5.58 2.60 -10.94
CA LEU A 250 5.20 2.84 -9.56
C LEU A 250 3.68 2.82 -9.43
N VAL A 251 3.13 2.13 -8.43
CA VAL A 251 1.67 2.13 -8.17
C VAL A 251 1.26 3.48 -7.62
N LEU A 252 0.35 4.18 -8.32
CA LEU A 252 -0.22 5.46 -7.88
C LEU A 252 -1.61 5.26 -7.27
N GLU A 253 -2.43 4.41 -7.87
CA GLU A 253 -3.76 4.06 -7.35
C GLU A 253 -3.96 2.56 -7.40
N GLU A 254 -4.71 2.06 -6.44
CA GLU A 254 -5.18 0.68 -6.39
C GLU A 254 -6.63 0.69 -5.94
N ASP A 255 -7.50 0.06 -6.73
CA ASP A 255 -8.93 0.03 -6.47
C ASP A 255 -9.47 -1.39 -6.66
N ASN A 256 -9.94 -1.97 -5.57
CA ASN A 256 -10.73 -3.18 -5.55
C ASN A 256 -12.08 -2.87 -4.89
N PRO A 257 -13.19 -2.99 -5.64
CA PRO A 257 -14.53 -2.70 -5.14
C PRO A 257 -14.94 -3.49 -3.87
N ASN A 258 -14.29 -4.62 -3.58
CA ASN A 258 -14.64 -5.50 -2.46
C ASN A 258 -13.77 -5.30 -1.21
N GLY A 259 -12.97 -4.23 -1.13
CA GLY A 259 -12.41 -3.84 0.16
C GLY A 259 -11.02 -3.21 0.16
N TRP A 260 -10.35 -3.07 -0.97
CA TRP A 260 -9.04 -2.41 -0.99
C TRP A 260 -9.09 -1.15 -1.83
N ARG A 261 -8.68 -0.01 -1.27
CA ARG A 261 -8.60 1.23 -2.02
C ARG A 261 -7.48 2.10 -1.48
N LEU A 262 -6.51 2.38 -2.33
CA LEU A 262 -5.38 3.27 -2.03
C LEU A 262 -5.23 4.27 -3.15
N HIS A 263 -5.18 5.54 -2.78
CA HIS A 263 -5.02 6.65 -3.73
C HIS A 263 -3.78 7.45 -3.39
N ALA A 264 -3.02 7.84 -4.41
CA ALA A 264 -1.88 8.69 -4.20
C ALA A 264 -2.31 10.08 -3.72
N VAL A 265 -1.68 10.54 -2.64
CA VAL A 265 -1.83 11.88 -2.06
C VAL A 265 -0.55 12.71 -2.20
N ASP A 266 0.56 12.07 -2.58
CA ASP A 266 1.78 12.73 -3.05
C ASP A 266 2.50 11.82 -4.05
N VAL A 267 3.05 12.40 -5.11
CA VAL A 267 3.82 11.70 -6.13
C VAL A 267 5.01 12.57 -6.53
N LYS A 268 6.20 11.97 -6.57
CA LYS A 268 7.42 12.59 -7.08
C LYS A 268 8.12 11.62 -8.02
N ILE A 269 8.22 11.98 -9.29
CA ILE A 269 8.95 11.21 -10.29
C ILE A 269 10.36 11.78 -10.40
N ASP A 270 11.37 10.90 -10.44
CA ASP A 270 12.79 11.26 -10.55
C ASP A 270 13.30 12.24 -9.47
N THR A 271 12.83 12.06 -8.23
CA THR A 271 13.29 12.85 -7.09
C THR A 271 14.58 12.29 -6.49
N GLN A 272 15.37 13.14 -5.84
CA GLN A 272 16.59 12.73 -5.14
C GLN A 272 16.30 12.53 -3.65
N VAL A 273 16.65 11.35 -3.13
CA VAL A 273 16.59 11.04 -1.70
C VAL A 273 17.91 10.47 -1.21
N GLY A 274 18.15 10.52 0.10
CA GLY A 274 19.30 9.85 0.68
C GLY A 274 19.12 8.33 0.67
N ASN A 275 20.20 7.58 0.40
CA ASN A 275 20.18 6.11 0.40
C ASN A 275 19.66 5.49 1.72
N ALA A 276 19.70 6.25 2.83
CA ALA A 276 19.17 5.82 4.13
C ALA A 276 17.69 5.39 4.08
N VAL A 277 16.90 5.91 3.13
CA VAL A 277 15.51 5.45 2.89
C VAL A 277 15.45 3.96 2.59
N PHE A 278 16.47 3.34 1.99
CA PHE A 278 16.46 1.90 1.71
C PHE A 278 16.96 1.04 2.87
N ALA A 279 17.44 1.63 3.97
CA ALA A 279 18.01 0.91 5.10
C ALA A 279 17.59 1.52 6.44
N PRO A 280 16.28 1.60 6.77
CA PRO A 280 15.83 2.19 8.03
C PRO A 280 16.38 1.46 9.26
N TYR A 281 16.68 0.17 9.13
CA TYR A 281 17.30 -0.67 10.15
C TYR A 281 18.77 -0.34 10.42
N ALA A 282 19.47 0.35 9.50
CA ALA A 282 20.84 0.78 9.71
C ALA A 282 20.97 1.92 10.74
N GLY A 283 19.86 2.55 11.13
CA GLY A 283 19.80 3.58 12.17
C GLY A 283 20.04 3.06 13.60
N GLY A 284 20.22 1.75 13.78
CA GLY A 284 20.51 1.13 15.07
C GLY A 284 19.26 0.75 15.88
N GLY A 285 19.47 -0.12 16.87
CA GLY A 285 18.39 -0.62 17.74
C GLY A 285 17.47 -1.66 17.09
N TYR A 286 17.91 -2.27 15.98
CA TYR A 286 17.21 -3.38 15.33
C TYR A 286 17.85 -4.72 15.68
N THR A 287 17.01 -5.72 15.92
CA THR A 287 17.40 -7.13 16.01
C THR A 287 17.32 -7.74 14.61
N PHE A 288 18.33 -8.54 14.23
CA PHE A 288 18.39 -9.21 12.94
C PHE A 288 18.08 -10.69 13.10
N GLU A 289 17.05 -11.14 12.39
CA GLU A 289 16.63 -12.53 12.33
C GLU A 289 16.90 -13.08 10.92
N LYS A 290 17.36 -14.32 10.83
CA LYS A 290 17.58 -14.98 9.54
C LYS A 290 16.32 -15.68 9.08
#